data_AF-A0A935Z684-F1
#
_entry.id   AF-A0A935Z684-F1
#
_cell.length_a   1.000
_cell.length_b   1.000
_cell.length_c   1.000
_cell.angle_alpha   90.00
_cell.angle_beta   90.00
_cell.angle_gamma   90.00
#
_symmetry.space_group_name_H-M   'P 1'
#
loop_
_entity.id
_entity.type
_entity.pdbx_description
1 polymer ?
#
loop_
_entity_poly.entity_id
_entity_poly.type
_entity_poly.pdbx_seq_one_letter_code
_entity_poly.pdbx_strand_id
1 'polypeptide(L)'
;MIIRKSALEPRQARINSKNAQTPLRVARWRFYAVGIFLSVLVLVLFFHLAKLQVWPNAEKGFEFLQGQGESRTLRTETIPAYRGVITDRNGDPLAVSTPVSDLWVNPKQLMKVPERYAELAKALSIPTKELTERLARYSKKEFMYLQRQMPPDAAKTILDLEIPGVYEQVEYHRYYPAGDVAAHLVGMTDVDDRGQEGMELAYDSWLTGVDGEKDVIKDLRGRVVKELKSKAARSGQGLTLSIDLRLQYLAHRELKKAIDASQALAGTLVILDVLTGEVLAMTNWPSYNPNDRNSSRGSGIRNRAITDLYEPGSTVKPWVILAALESGKFKPTDVIDTNPGYFMVGTKPIKDHQNYGAMDLAMTIAKSSNIAMTKISFALDVNTVRDMYARLGVGQAIGTGFPGESSGSLPYLKPAQKIERANLSYGYALTLTPLQVVQAYSVIASGGVKRPLSLLKVDNPPEGERVVKKEYADQVIEMLTRVVSAEGTGSRAKALSYSVAGKTGTAFKAMHGKYSTKQISSFIGIAPVKNPRIVALIVIDDPQGTGIMANGGWVAAPAFSRVAEDALRMLQVAPDKISENNATAVANKENKSVAEIKRKGAAG
;
A
#
# COMPACT_ATOMS: atom_id res chain seq x y z
N MET A 1 3.95 81.85 -119.42
CA MET A 1 5.26 81.50 -118.82
C MET A 1 5.03 81.23 -117.32
N ILE A 2 5.71 80.23 -116.73
CA ILE A 2 5.90 79.97 -115.28
C ILE A 2 4.72 79.26 -114.57
N ILE A 3 4.77 77.93 -114.35
CA ILE A 3 5.37 77.13 -113.23
C ILE A 3 4.60 77.23 -111.90
N ARG A 4 4.07 76.09 -111.39
CA ARG A 4 4.36 75.53 -110.04
C ARG A 4 3.75 74.13 -109.82
N LYS A 5 4.55 73.26 -109.19
CA LYS A 5 4.24 71.92 -108.64
C LYS A 5 3.37 72.04 -107.37
N SER A 6 2.52 71.05 -107.07
CA SER A 6 2.76 70.02 -106.05
C SER A 6 1.49 69.32 -105.52
N ALA A 7 1.65 68.01 -105.26
CA ALA A 7 1.13 67.23 -104.11
C ALA A 7 -0.33 66.71 -104.09
N LEU A 8 -0.39 65.37 -104.05
CA LEU A 8 -1.22 64.47 -103.22
C LEU A 8 -2.76 64.54 -103.33
N GLU A 9 -3.36 63.50 -103.94
CA GLU A 9 -4.55 62.77 -103.42
C GLU A 9 -4.65 61.38 -104.08
N PRO A 10 -4.88 60.28 -103.34
CA PRO A 10 -5.30 59.01 -103.92
C PRO A 10 -6.84 58.92 -104.03
N ARG A 11 -7.34 58.73 -105.25
CA ARG A 11 -8.75 58.44 -105.54
C ARG A 11 -9.12 57.01 -105.12
N GLN A 12 -10.05 56.89 -104.19
CA GLN A 12 -10.82 55.67 -103.93
C GLN A 12 -12.01 55.56 -104.90
N ALA A 13 -12.23 54.37 -105.48
CA ALA A 13 -13.49 53.93 -106.07
C ALA A 13 -13.66 52.44 -105.70
N ARG A 14 -14.54 52.12 -104.75
CA ARG A 14 -15.98 51.81 -104.87
C ARG A 14 -16.26 50.35 -105.23
N ILE A 15 -16.65 49.56 -104.22
CA ILE A 15 -17.54 48.39 -104.36
C ILE A 15 -18.61 48.47 -103.26
N ASN A 16 -19.86 48.27 -103.69
CA ASN A 16 -21.12 48.32 -102.94
C ASN A 16 -21.33 47.15 -101.97
N SER A 17 -22.00 47.39 -100.84
CA SER A 17 -23.34 46.83 -100.52
C SER A 17 -23.76 47.21 -99.09
N LYS A 18 -24.85 47.98 -98.98
CA LYS A 18 -25.55 48.25 -97.71
C LYS A 18 -26.64 47.19 -97.53
N ASN A 19 -26.58 46.41 -96.46
CA ASN A 19 -27.72 45.67 -95.94
C ASN A 19 -28.18 46.31 -94.62
N ALA A 20 -29.46 46.69 -94.60
CA ALA A 20 -30.15 47.29 -93.46
C ALA A 20 -30.40 46.23 -92.37
N GLN A 21 -30.07 46.55 -91.12
CA GLN A 21 -30.51 45.79 -89.95
C GLN A 21 -31.78 46.44 -89.38
N THR A 22 -32.87 45.67 -89.35
CA THR A 22 -34.12 45.99 -88.66
C THR A 22 -33.91 45.96 -87.14
N PRO A 23 -34.27 47.02 -86.38
CA PRO A 23 -34.17 46.99 -84.93
C PRO A 23 -35.28 46.11 -84.33
N LEU A 24 -34.89 45.10 -83.55
CA LEU A 24 -35.80 44.27 -82.75
C LEU A 24 -36.60 45.14 -81.76
N ARG A 25 -37.89 45.39 -82.04
CA ARG A 25 -38.82 46.01 -81.09
C ARG A 25 -39.26 44.97 -80.06
N VAL A 26 -38.54 44.88 -78.94
CA VAL A 26 -39.03 44.17 -77.75
C VAL A 26 -40.16 44.99 -77.13
N ALA A 27 -41.33 44.38 -76.94
CA ALA A 27 -42.48 45.06 -76.32
C ALA A 27 -42.10 45.56 -74.92
N ARG A 28 -42.29 46.86 -74.65
CA ARG A 28 -41.84 47.53 -73.41
C ARG A 28 -42.29 46.81 -72.13
N TRP A 29 -43.48 46.21 -72.13
CA TRP A 29 -44.00 45.44 -70.99
C TRP A 29 -43.18 44.19 -70.66
N ARG A 30 -42.59 43.50 -71.66
CA ARG A 30 -41.71 42.34 -71.44
C ARG A 30 -40.38 42.74 -70.83
N PHE A 31 -39.83 43.88 -71.23
CA PHE A 31 -38.60 44.42 -70.63
C PHE A 31 -38.81 44.79 -69.16
N TYR A 32 -39.89 45.50 -68.84
CA TYR A 32 -40.23 45.83 -67.45
C TYR A 32 -40.59 44.59 -66.63
N ALA A 33 -41.29 43.60 -67.19
CA ALA A 33 -41.61 42.36 -66.50
C ALA A 33 -40.35 41.55 -66.13
N VAL A 34 -39.40 41.40 -67.05
CA VAL A 34 -38.12 40.73 -66.78
C VAL A 34 -37.27 41.55 -65.81
N GLY A 35 -37.25 42.88 -65.95
CA GLY A 35 -36.53 43.77 -65.03
C GLY A 35 -37.07 43.71 -63.60
N ILE A 36 -38.40 43.72 -63.41
CA ILE A 36 -39.04 43.58 -62.10
C ILE A 36 -38.78 42.18 -61.54
N PHE A 37 -38.90 41.13 -62.35
CA PHE A 37 -38.64 39.76 -61.91
C PHE A 37 -37.19 39.59 -61.42
N LEU A 38 -36.21 40.11 -62.17
CA LEU A 38 -34.81 40.10 -61.75
C LEU A 38 -34.58 40.93 -60.48
N SER A 39 -35.22 42.09 -60.37
CA SER A 39 -35.11 42.95 -59.17
C SER A 39 -35.70 42.28 -57.93
N VAL A 40 -36.82 41.58 -58.07
CA VAL A 40 -37.44 40.78 -57.00
C VAL A 40 -36.53 39.62 -56.61
N LEU A 41 -35.89 38.94 -57.57
CA LEU A 41 -34.92 37.87 -57.29
C LEU A 41 -33.72 38.38 -56.48
N VAL A 42 -33.19 39.56 -56.83
CA VAL A 42 -32.11 40.20 -56.08
C VAL A 42 -32.57 40.59 -54.68
N LEU A 43 -33.76 41.15 -54.52
CA LEU A 43 -34.35 41.48 -53.21
C LEU A 43 -34.57 40.23 -52.34
N VAL A 44 -35.03 39.12 -52.93
CA VAL A 44 -35.20 37.83 -52.23
C VAL A 44 -33.85 37.29 -51.78
N LEU A 45 -32.81 37.39 -52.61
CA LEU A 45 -31.44 37.01 -52.26
C LEU A 45 -30.89 37.86 -51.11
N PHE A 46 -31.06 39.19 -51.17
CA PHE A 46 -30.66 40.09 -50.08
C PHE A 46 -31.43 39.82 -48.79
N PHE A 47 -32.74 39.58 -48.88
CA PHE A 47 -33.56 39.21 -47.73
C PHE A 47 -33.12 37.88 -47.12
N HIS A 48 -32.78 36.89 -47.95
CA HIS A 48 -32.27 35.60 -47.49
C HIS A 48 -30.89 35.74 -46.82
N LEU A 49 -30.00 36.55 -47.40
CA LEU A 49 -28.68 36.83 -46.84
C LEU A 49 -28.78 37.56 -45.49
N ALA A 50 -29.65 38.59 -45.41
CA ALA A 50 -29.92 39.33 -44.19
C ALA A 50 -30.56 38.42 -43.11
N LYS A 51 -31.45 37.50 -43.50
CA LYS A 51 -32.01 36.49 -42.61
C LYS A 51 -30.95 35.54 -42.04
N LEU A 52 -29.92 35.19 -42.81
CA LEU A 52 -28.81 34.34 -42.36
C LEU A 52 -27.79 35.09 -41.49
N GLN A 53 -27.49 36.35 -41.78
CA GLN A 53 -26.43 37.11 -41.09
C GLN A 53 -26.91 37.97 -39.92
N VAL A 54 -28.14 38.47 -39.93
CA VAL A 54 -28.58 39.54 -38.99
C VAL A 54 -29.67 39.08 -38.02
N TRP A 55 -30.53 38.13 -38.42
CA TRP A 55 -31.65 37.70 -37.57
C TRP A 55 -31.25 36.60 -36.57
N PRO A 56 -31.31 36.85 -35.24
CA PRO A 56 -30.87 35.88 -34.22
C PRO A 56 -31.77 34.63 -34.16
N ASN A 57 -33.08 34.81 -34.30
CA ASN A 57 -34.09 33.76 -34.06
C ASN A 57 -34.44 32.90 -35.29
N ALA A 58 -33.64 32.94 -36.36
CA ALA A 58 -33.85 32.05 -37.50
C ALA A 58 -33.34 30.63 -37.15
N GLU A 59 -34.13 29.58 -37.43
CA GLU A 59 -33.78 28.16 -37.15
C GLU A 59 -32.39 27.71 -37.63
N LYS A 60 -31.76 28.46 -38.54
CA LYS A 60 -30.38 28.26 -39.03
C LYS A 60 -29.60 29.58 -39.21
N GLY A 61 -29.85 30.58 -38.36
CA GLY A 61 -29.18 31.88 -38.40
C GLY A 61 -27.74 31.87 -37.86
N PHE A 62 -27.14 33.04 -37.71
CA PHE A 62 -25.77 33.23 -37.23
C PHE A 62 -25.50 32.54 -35.88
N GLU A 63 -26.39 32.66 -34.89
CA GLU A 63 -26.24 32.00 -33.58
C GLU A 63 -26.30 30.47 -33.66
N PHE A 64 -27.14 29.91 -34.55
CA PHE A 64 -27.20 28.46 -34.77
C PHE A 64 -25.94 27.94 -35.45
N LEU A 65 -25.42 28.65 -36.46
CA LEU A 65 -24.20 28.28 -37.19
C LEU A 65 -22.96 28.46 -36.30
N GLN A 66 -22.92 29.52 -35.49
CA GLN A 66 -21.85 29.76 -34.53
C GLN A 66 -21.91 28.76 -33.37
N GLY A 67 -23.09 28.42 -32.84
CA GLY A 67 -23.26 27.37 -31.84
C GLY A 67 -22.95 25.96 -32.36
N GLN A 68 -23.25 25.67 -33.64
CA GLN A 68 -22.79 24.44 -34.31
C GLN A 68 -21.27 24.44 -34.56
N GLY A 69 -20.65 25.59 -34.80
CA GLY A 69 -19.20 25.74 -34.90
C GLY A 69 -18.52 25.57 -33.54
N GLU A 70 -18.98 26.29 -32.53
CA GLU A 70 -18.47 26.26 -31.16
C GLU A 70 -18.64 24.87 -30.53
N SER A 71 -19.79 24.20 -30.68
CA SER A 71 -19.97 22.82 -30.18
C SER A 71 -19.09 21.78 -30.88
N ARG A 72 -18.62 22.07 -32.10
CA ARG A 72 -17.71 21.18 -32.84
C ARG A 72 -16.23 21.46 -32.57
N THR A 73 -15.89 22.68 -32.17
CA THR A 73 -14.49 23.14 -32.05
C THR A 73 -14.05 23.38 -30.61
N LEU A 74 -14.97 23.73 -29.70
CA LEU A 74 -14.72 23.94 -28.28
C LEU A 74 -14.70 22.59 -27.56
N ARG A 75 -13.59 22.28 -26.92
CA ARG A 75 -13.39 21.07 -26.12
C ARG A 75 -12.92 21.47 -24.74
N THR A 76 -13.50 20.87 -23.73
CA THR A 76 -12.96 20.94 -22.37
C THR A 76 -11.97 19.80 -22.20
N GLU A 77 -10.71 20.14 -21.92
CA GLU A 77 -9.67 19.18 -21.57
C GLU A 77 -9.44 19.20 -20.06
N THR A 78 -9.32 18.02 -19.47
CA THR A 78 -8.95 17.87 -18.06
C THR A 78 -7.46 18.16 -17.89
N ILE A 79 -7.11 18.94 -16.85
CA ILE A 79 -5.74 19.09 -16.37
C ILE A 79 -5.60 18.12 -15.19
N PRO A 80 -4.94 16.96 -15.36
CA PRO A 80 -4.89 15.95 -14.32
C PRO A 80 -4.14 16.47 -13.09
N ALA A 81 -4.72 16.29 -11.91
CA ALA A 81 -4.06 16.53 -10.64
C ALA A 81 -3.06 15.42 -10.32
N TYR A 82 -1.98 15.77 -9.62
CA TYR A 82 -1.03 14.78 -9.15
C TYR A 82 -1.54 14.15 -7.87
N ARG A 83 -1.54 12.82 -7.82
CA ARG A 83 -1.80 12.09 -6.59
C ARG A 83 -0.67 12.32 -5.59
N GLY A 84 -1.01 12.61 -4.33
CA GLY A 84 -0.06 12.94 -3.27
C GLY A 84 0.98 11.85 -3.06
N VAL A 85 2.23 12.22 -2.75
CA VAL A 85 3.32 11.27 -2.52
C VAL A 85 3.16 10.60 -1.15
N ILE A 86 3.30 9.28 -1.10
CA ILE A 86 3.42 8.55 0.18
C ILE A 86 4.91 8.38 0.48
N THR A 87 5.32 8.79 1.68
CA THR A 87 6.71 8.73 2.16
C THR A 87 6.84 7.90 3.42
N ASP A 88 8.03 7.35 3.65
CA ASP A 88 8.43 6.84 4.96
C ASP A 88 8.65 8.00 5.96
N ARG A 89 8.92 7.70 7.23
CA ARG A 89 9.11 8.71 8.28
C ARG A 89 10.29 9.66 8.05
N ASN A 90 11.25 9.26 7.21
CA ASN A 90 12.47 9.98 6.87
C ASN A 90 12.37 10.75 5.55
N GLY A 91 11.26 10.60 4.81
CA GLY A 91 11.00 11.28 3.54
C GLY A 91 11.31 10.43 2.30
N ASP A 92 11.69 9.16 2.47
CA ASP A 92 11.94 8.26 1.33
C ASP A 92 10.60 7.92 0.63
N PRO A 93 10.51 8.03 -0.70
CA PRO A 93 9.27 7.80 -1.43
C PRO A 93 8.87 6.31 -1.44
N LEU A 94 7.64 6.04 -1.03
CA LEU A 94 7.02 4.71 -1.05
C LEU A 94 6.01 4.56 -2.20
N ALA A 95 5.34 5.64 -2.57
CA ALA A 95 4.47 5.71 -3.74
C ALA A 95 4.53 7.10 -4.37
N VAL A 96 4.82 7.16 -5.66
CA VAL A 96 4.99 8.40 -6.43
C VAL A 96 4.20 8.32 -7.71
N SER A 97 3.63 9.45 -8.13
CA SER A 97 2.97 9.55 -9.43
C SER A 97 3.98 9.93 -10.50
N THR A 98 4.21 9.02 -11.45
CA THR A 98 5.10 9.22 -12.59
C THR A 98 4.29 9.52 -13.84
N PRO A 99 4.72 10.46 -14.70
CA PRO A 99 4.06 10.71 -15.97
C PRO A 99 4.20 9.49 -16.89
N VAL A 100 3.08 9.05 -17.45
CA VAL A 100 3.00 8.01 -18.47
C VAL A 100 2.18 8.52 -19.65
N SER A 101 2.38 7.88 -20.80
CA SER A 101 1.70 8.23 -22.02
C SER A 101 0.76 7.11 -22.43
N ASP A 102 -0.51 7.43 -22.59
CA ASP A 102 -1.53 6.56 -23.17
C ASP A 102 -1.65 6.89 -24.65
N LEU A 103 -1.30 5.92 -25.50
CA LEU A 103 -1.50 6.05 -26.93
C LEU A 103 -2.90 5.59 -27.29
N TRP A 104 -3.62 6.44 -28.00
CA TRP A 104 -4.94 6.14 -28.53
C TRP A 104 -5.01 6.50 -30.01
N VAL A 105 -6.02 5.96 -30.69
CA VAL A 105 -6.23 6.19 -32.11
C VAL A 105 -7.68 6.55 -32.39
N ASN A 106 -7.89 7.39 -33.40
CA ASN A 106 -9.17 7.57 -34.06
C ASN A 106 -9.31 6.58 -35.23
N PRO A 107 -10.11 5.50 -35.11
CA PRO A 107 -10.23 4.47 -36.14
C PRO A 107 -10.68 5.03 -37.50
N LYS A 108 -11.56 6.05 -37.51
CA LYS A 108 -12.05 6.66 -38.77
C LYS A 108 -10.95 7.39 -39.54
N GLN A 109 -9.90 7.85 -38.87
CA GLN A 109 -8.76 8.49 -39.51
C GLN A 109 -7.73 7.46 -39.95
N LEU A 110 -7.37 6.53 -39.05
CA LEU A 110 -6.37 5.50 -39.35
C LEU A 110 -6.83 4.58 -40.49
N MET A 111 -8.13 4.28 -40.60
CA MET A 111 -8.68 3.48 -41.71
C MET A 111 -8.51 4.10 -43.10
N LYS A 112 -8.15 5.38 -43.19
CA LYS A 112 -7.86 6.04 -44.47
C LYS A 112 -6.43 5.78 -44.96
N VAL A 113 -5.56 5.23 -44.11
CA VAL A 113 -4.13 4.99 -44.37
C VAL A 113 -3.73 3.53 -44.04
N PRO A 114 -4.35 2.52 -44.69
CA PRO A 114 -4.08 1.11 -44.42
C PRO A 114 -2.61 0.70 -44.62
N GLU A 115 -1.88 1.40 -45.49
CA GLU A 115 -0.46 1.19 -45.75
C GLU A 115 0.43 1.42 -44.51
N ARG A 116 -0.01 2.24 -43.55
CA ARG A 116 0.75 2.53 -42.32
C ARG A 116 0.52 1.51 -41.20
N TYR A 117 -0.37 0.53 -41.39
CA TYR A 117 -0.73 -0.43 -40.33
C TYR A 117 0.46 -1.30 -39.89
N ALA A 118 1.26 -1.77 -40.83
CA ALA A 118 2.40 -2.63 -40.53
C ALA A 118 3.47 -1.89 -39.71
N GLU A 119 3.65 -0.59 -39.98
CA GLU A 119 4.57 0.27 -39.27
C GLU A 119 4.10 0.53 -37.83
N LEU A 120 2.83 0.89 -37.64
CA LEU A 120 2.24 1.09 -36.31
C LEU A 120 2.27 -0.19 -35.48
N ALA A 121 1.90 -1.33 -36.09
CA ALA A 121 1.90 -2.63 -35.42
C ALA A 121 3.32 -3.04 -34.97
N LYS A 122 4.33 -2.82 -35.83
CA LYS A 122 5.74 -3.06 -35.49
C LYS A 122 6.18 -2.18 -34.32
N ALA A 123 5.82 -0.89 -34.32
CA ALA A 123 6.20 0.03 -33.26
C ALA A 123 5.54 -0.32 -31.91
N LEU A 124 4.30 -0.81 -31.93
CA LEU A 124 3.56 -1.30 -30.76
C LEU A 124 3.92 -2.74 -30.35
N SER A 125 4.83 -3.40 -31.08
CA SER A 125 5.19 -4.81 -30.86
C SER A 125 4.00 -5.79 -30.88
N ILE A 126 2.97 -5.51 -31.70
CA ILE A 126 1.79 -6.38 -31.86
C ILE A 126 1.69 -6.90 -33.31
N PRO A 127 1.08 -8.07 -33.55
CA PRO A 127 0.84 -8.55 -34.90
C PRO A 127 -0.07 -7.60 -35.70
N THR A 128 0.27 -7.31 -36.95
CA THR A 128 -0.56 -6.45 -37.83
C THR A 128 -2.00 -6.95 -37.96
N LYS A 129 -2.17 -8.28 -37.94
CA LYS A 129 -3.50 -8.93 -37.95
C LYS A 129 -4.33 -8.53 -36.73
N GLU A 130 -3.73 -8.53 -35.54
CA GLU A 130 -4.41 -8.14 -34.30
C GLU A 130 -4.84 -6.67 -34.32
N LEU A 131 -3.96 -5.77 -34.78
CA LEU A 131 -4.29 -4.35 -34.93
C LEU A 131 -5.46 -4.15 -35.91
N THR A 132 -5.45 -4.85 -37.04
CA THR A 132 -6.50 -4.76 -38.07
C THR A 132 -7.84 -5.25 -37.54
N GLU A 133 -7.86 -6.36 -36.78
CA GLU A 133 -9.05 -6.88 -36.12
C GLU A 133 -9.58 -5.92 -35.03
N ARG A 134 -8.69 -5.32 -34.23
CA ARG A 134 -9.04 -4.27 -33.28
C ARG A 134 -9.69 -3.07 -33.98
N LEU A 135 -9.10 -2.56 -35.06
CA LEU A 135 -9.64 -1.44 -35.82
C LEU A 135 -11.01 -1.75 -36.44
N ALA A 136 -11.20 -2.96 -36.97
CA ALA A 136 -12.49 -3.39 -37.51
C ALA A 136 -13.60 -3.35 -36.45
N ARG A 137 -13.31 -3.84 -35.23
CA ARG A 137 -14.25 -3.80 -34.08
C ARG A 137 -14.61 -2.37 -33.66
N TYR A 138 -13.67 -1.43 -33.78
CA TYR A 138 -13.85 -0.03 -33.37
C TYR A 138 -14.15 0.90 -34.57
N SER A 139 -14.46 0.37 -35.75
CA SER A 139 -14.62 1.13 -37.01
C SER A 139 -15.65 2.26 -36.95
N LYS A 140 -16.69 2.12 -36.11
CA LYS A 140 -17.73 3.15 -35.91
C LYS A 140 -17.38 4.17 -34.81
N LYS A 141 -16.35 3.92 -34.01
CA LYS A 141 -15.92 4.77 -32.89
C LYS A 141 -14.86 5.76 -33.35
N GLU A 142 -14.67 6.81 -32.56
CA GLU A 142 -13.66 7.86 -32.80
C GLU A 142 -12.48 7.77 -31.81
N PHE A 143 -12.51 6.78 -30.94
CA PHE A 143 -11.53 6.56 -29.90
C PHE A 143 -11.33 5.07 -29.65
N MET A 144 -10.06 4.65 -29.59
CA MET A 144 -9.62 3.32 -29.19
C MET A 144 -8.22 3.43 -28.59
N TYR A 145 -8.00 2.94 -27.38
CA TYR A 145 -6.64 2.82 -26.84
C TYR A 145 -5.82 1.83 -27.70
N LEU A 146 -4.61 2.24 -28.07
CA LEU A 146 -3.61 1.37 -28.66
C LEU A 146 -2.87 0.64 -27.54
N GLN A 147 -2.30 1.42 -26.62
CA GLN A 147 -1.55 0.94 -25.47
C GLN A 147 -1.61 2.00 -24.36
N ARG A 148 -1.81 1.55 -23.12
CA ARG A 148 -1.84 2.41 -21.93
C ARG A 148 -0.54 2.28 -21.14
N GLN A 149 -0.23 3.28 -20.33
CA GLN A 149 0.84 3.31 -19.35
C GLN A 149 2.24 3.13 -19.97
N MET A 150 2.48 3.69 -21.16
CA MET A 150 3.80 3.64 -21.77
C MET A 150 4.75 4.66 -21.14
N PRO A 151 6.05 4.33 -21.03
CA PRO A 151 7.07 5.33 -20.75
C PRO A 151 7.03 6.45 -21.82
N PRO A 152 7.11 7.74 -21.44
CA PRO A 152 7.00 8.85 -22.39
C PRO A 152 7.97 8.78 -23.57
N ASP A 153 9.21 8.32 -23.35
CA ASP A 153 10.21 8.17 -24.43
C ASP A 153 9.81 7.10 -25.46
N ALA A 154 9.16 6.02 -25.00
CA ALA A 154 8.67 4.97 -25.88
C ALA A 154 7.45 5.46 -26.68
N ALA A 155 6.56 6.25 -26.06
CA ALA A 155 5.43 6.87 -26.74
C ALA A 155 5.87 7.88 -27.78
N LYS A 156 6.86 8.72 -27.45
CA LYS A 156 7.45 9.68 -28.36
C LYS A 156 7.98 9.03 -29.62
N THR A 157 8.70 7.90 -29.50
CA THR A 157 9.20 7.14 -30.65
C THR A 157 8.10 6.72 -31.64
N ILE A 158 6.89 6.43 -31.13
CA ILE A 158 5.73 6.06 -31.96
C ILE A 158 5.04 7.30 -32.53
N LEU A 159 4.96 8.38 -31.77
CA LEU A 159 4.38 9.66 -32.20
C LEU A 159 5.22 10.34 -33.28
N ASP A 160 6.54 10.20 -33.22
CA ASP A 160 7.51 10.71 -34.21
C ASP A 160 7.34 10.05 -35.60
N LEU A 161 6.58 8.94 -35.71
CA LEU A 161 6.18 8.34 -36.99
C LEU A 161 5.09 9.16 -37.73
N GLU A 162 4.48 10.13 -37.04
CA GLU A 162 3.43 11.02 -37.55
C GLU A 162 2.27 10.29 -38.24
N ILE A 163 1.87 9.12 -37.71
CA ILE A 163 0.81 8.30 -38.29
C ILE A 163 -0.56 8.98 -38.08
N PRO A 164 -1.32 9.27 -39.16
CA PRO A 164 -2.61 9.94 -39.03
C PRO A 164 -3.60 9.21 -38.13
N GLY A 165 -4.15 9.95 -37.17
CA GLY A 165 -5.14 9.45 -36.24
C GLY A 165 -4.57 8.82 -34.97
N VAL A 166 -3.25 8.74 -34.81
CA VAL A 166 -2.61 8.34 -33.54
C VAL A 166 -2.35 9.58 -32.70
N TYR A 167 -2.70 9.51 -31.42
CA TYR A 167 -2.64 10.62 -30.48
C TYR A 167 -2.12 10.14 -29.12
N GLU A 168 -1.56 11.09 -28.38
CA GLU A 168 -1.10 10.90 -27.01
C GLU A 168 -2.11 11.50 -26.03
N GLN A 169 -2.26 10.83 -24.90
CA GLN A 169 -2.87 11.37 -23.70
C GLN A 169 -1.87 11.17 -22.55
N VAL A 170 -1.38 12.27 -21.98
CA VAL A 170 -0.48 12.21 -20.81
C VAL A 170 -1.32 11.94 -19.58
N GLU A 171 -1.04 10.84 -18.89
CA GLU A 171 -1.66 10.45 -17.64
C GLU A 171 -0.58 10.29 -16.55
N TYR A 172 -1.01 10.10 -15.32
CA TYR A 172 -0.13 9.71 -14.23
C TYR A 172 -0.40 8.28 -13.85
N HIS A 173 0.68 7.54 -13.59
CA HIS A 173 0.58 6.23 -13.00
C HIS A 173 1.37 6.14 -11.72
N ARG A 174 0.88 5.31 -10.81
CA ARG A 174 1.50 5.11 -9.52
C ARG A 174 2.68 4.15 -9.64
N TYR A 175 3.84 4.61 -9.22
CA TYR A 175 5.06 3.83 -9.11
C TYR A 175 5.43 3.65 -7.63
N TYR A 176 5.84 2.44 -7.28
CA TYR A 176 6.16 2.04 -5.91
C TYR A 176 7.64 1.64 -5.82
N PRO A 177 8.55 2.57 -5.44
CA PRO A 177 9.99 2.30 -5.43
C PRO A 177 10.41 1.14 -4.52
N ALA A 178 9.70 0.97 -3.40
CA ALA A 178 9.95 -0.11 -2.43
C ALA A 178 9.40 -1.48 -2.88
N GLY A 179 8.65 -1.56 -3.99
CA GLY A 179 8.14 -2.81 -4.54
C GLY A 179 7.43 -3.69 -3.50
N ASP A 180 7.84 -4.95 -3.41
CA ASP A 180 7.27 -5.96 -2.52
C ASP A 180 7.60 -5.78 -1.03
N VAL A 181 8.56 -4.91 -0.70
CA VAL A 181 9.01 -4.66 0.67
C VAL A 181 7.93 -3.95 1.50
N ALA A 182 7.16 -3.04 0.88
CA ALA A 182 6.13 -2.24 1.55
C ALA A 182 4.72 -2.44 0.97
N ALA A 183 4.55 -3.40 0.05
CA ALA A 183 3.34 -3.58 -0.75
C ALA A 183 2.05 -3.69 0.07
N HIS A 184 2.02 -4.50 1.13
CA HIS A 184 0.81 -4.67 1.94
C HIS A 184 0.39 -3.42 2.69
N LEU A 185 1.35 -2.58 3.07
CA LEU A 185 1.07 -1.37 3.80
C LEU A 185 0.65 -0.27 2.84
N VAL A 186 1.50 0.04 1.85
CA VAL A 186 1.24 1.11 0.90
C VAL A 186 0.01 0.79 0.06
N GLY A 187 -0.12 -0.46 -0.39
CA GLY A 187 -1.19 -0.92 -1.25
C GLY A 187 -0.91 -0.66 -2.72
N MET A 188 -1.99 -0.52 -3.49
CA MET A 188 -1.90 -0.24 -4.92
C MET A 188 -3.09 0.60 -5.41
N THR A 189 -2.98 1.15 -6.62
CA THR A 189 -4.05 1.86 -7.34
C THR A 189 -4.53 1.07 -8.55
N ASP A 190 -5.76 1.36 -8.99
CA ASP A 190 -6.33 0.77 -10.20
C ASP A 190 -5.82 1.43 -11.50
N VAL A 191 -6.46 1.07 -12.62
CA VAL A 191 -6.19 1.64 -13.96
C VAL A 191 -6.51 3.13 -14.07
N ASP A 192 -7.30 3.66 -13.14
CA ASP A 192 -7.81 5.04 -13.13
C ASP A 192 -7.24 5.83 -11.94
N ASP A 193 -6.11 5.36 -11.38
CA ASP A 193 -5.36 5.95 -10.25
C ASP A 193 -6.15 6.09 -8.93
N ARG A 194 -7.17 5.24 -8.72
CA ARG A 194 -7.91 5.15 -7.45
C ARG A 194 -7.30 4.09 -6.54
N GLY A 195 -7.17 4.39 -5.26
CA GLY A 195 -6.68 3.46 -4.26
C GLY A 195 -7.54 2.21 -4.15
N GLN A 196 -6.91 1.03 -4.25
CA GLN A 196 -7.60 -0.27 -4.13
C GLN A 196 -7.24 -1.03 -2.87
N GLU A 197 -6.03 -0.85 -2.36
CA GLU A 197 -5.51 -1.57 -1.20
C GLU A 197 -4.71 -0.63 -0.30
N GLY A 198 -4.44 -1.06 0.93
CA GLY A 198 -3.47 -0.41 1.80
C GLY A 198 -3.78 1.05 2.15
N MET A 199 -2.72 1.83 2.36
CA MET A 199 -2.81 3.26 2.62
C MET A 199 -3.29 4.05 1.39
N GLU A 200 -3.06 3.55 0.17
CA GLU A 200 -3.65 4.11 -1.05
C GLU A 200 -5.19 4.11 -0.98
N LEU A 201 -5.81 3.02 -0.52
CA LEU A 201 -7.27 2.96 -0.30
C LEU A 201 -7.72 3.76 0.92
N ALA A 202 -7.03 3.61 2.06
CA ALA A 202 -7.43 4.29 3.30
C ALA A 202 -7.43 5.82 3.17
N TYR A 203 -6.48 6.37 2.41
CA TYR A 203 -6.29 7.80 2.22
C TYR A 203 -6.59 8.25 0.79
N ASP A 204 -7.41 7.50 0.04
CA ASP A 204 -7.68 7.82 -1.37
C ASP A 204 -8.17 9.26 -1.56
N SER A 205 -9.15 9.69 -0.76
CA SER A 205 -9.67 11.07 -0.82
C SER A 205 -8.63 12.15 -0.50
N TRP A 206 -7.66 11.84 0.36
CA TRP A 206 -6.55 12.73 0.72
C TRP A 206 -5.51 12.81 -0.40
N LEU A 207 -5.26 11.67 -1.05
CA LEU A 207 -4.23 11.48 -2.06
C LEU A 207 -4.66 11.90 -3.47
N THR A 208 -5.92 11.76 -3.87
CA THR A 208 -6.37 11.96 -5.27
C THR A 208 -6.25 13.42 -5.76
N GLY A 209 -6.47 14.40 -4.89
CA GLY A 209 -6.55 15.80 -5.32
C GLY A 209 -7.82 16.12 -6.12
N VAL A 210 -7.81 17.22 -6.87
CA VAL A 210 -8.93 17.66 -7.71
C VAL A 210 -8.41 18.15 -9.06
N ASP A 211 -8.86 17.50 -10.13
CA ASP A 211 -8.50 17.88 -11.49
C ASP A 211 -8.91 19.31 -11.83
N GLY A 212 -8.10 19.93 -12.68
CA GLY A 212 -8.40 21.19 -13.34
C GLY A 212 -9.12 20.96 -14.66
N GLU A 213 -9.56 22.04 -15.28
CA GLU A 213 -10.22 22.00 -16.58
C GLU A 213 -9.73 23.19 -17.42
N LYS A 214 -9.55 22.99 -18.73
CA LYS A 214 -9.28 24.07 -19.67
C LYS A 214 -10.17 23.95 -20.90
N ASP A 215 -10.78 25.06 -21.28
CA ASP A 215 -11.55 25.16 -22.52
C ASP A 215 -10.60 25.55 -23.66
N VAL A 216 -10.48 24.66 -24.64
CA VAL A 216 -9.59 24.80 -25.79
C VAL A 216 -10.37 24.75 -27.11
N ILE A 217 -9.94 25.56 -28.08
CA ILE A 217 -10.38 25.49 -29.47
C ILE A 217 -9.37 24.64 -30.24
N LYS A 218 -9.83 23.53 -30.84
CA LYS A 218 -8.97 22.63 -31.62
C LYS A 218 -9.15 22.78 -33.13
N ASP A 219 -8.09 22.61 -33.90
CA ASP A 219 -8.20 22.51 -35.37
C ASP A 219 -8.72 21.13 -35.82
N LEU A 220 -8.95 20.97 -37.12
CA LEU A 220 -9.38 19.69 -37.73
C LEU A 220 -8.37 18.54 -37.56
N ARG A 221 -7.14 18.84 -37.11
CA ARG A 221 -6.07 17.87 -36.83
C ARG A 221 -5.95 17.59 -35.33
N GLY A 222 -6.77 18.22 -34.48
CA GLY A 222 -6.80 18.02 -33.03
C GLY A 222 -5.82 18.88 -32.24
N ARG A 223 -5.09 19.80 -32.90
CA ARG A 223 -4.11 20.69 -32.24
C ARG A 223 -4.83 21.85 -31.58
N VAL A 224 -4.38 22.23 -30.38
CA VAL A 224 -4.91 23.39 -29.65
C VAL A 224 -4.50 24.68 -30.36
N VAL A 225 -5.48 25.46 -30.80
CA VAL A 225 -5.29 26.75 -31.49
C VAL A 225 -5.41 27.91 -30.52
N LYS A 226 -6.32 27.82 -29.54
CA LYS A 226 -6.58 28.88 -28.58
C LYS A 226 -7.12 28.31 -27.27
N GLU A 227 -6.59 28.77 -26.15
CA GLU A 227 -7.13 28.52 -24.81
C GLU A 227 -8.06 29.68 -24.42
N LEU A 228 -9.22 29.37 -23.82
CA LEU A 228 -10.25 30.35 -23.49
C LEU A 228 -10.34 30.63 -21.99
N LYS A 229 -10.54 29.57 -21.21
CA LYS A 229 -10.66 29.60 -19.75
C LYS A 229 -9.96 28.39 -19.16
N SER A 230 -9.33 28.56 -18.01
CA SER A 230 -8.73 27.45 -17.28
C SER A 230 -9.02 27.56 -15.78
N LYS A 231 -9.19 26.40 -15.17
CA LYS A 231 -9.26 26.17 -13.73
C LYS A 231 -8.08 25.27 -13.39
N ALA A 232 -7.18 25.76 -12.55
CA ALA A 232 -5.99 25.01 -12.18
C ALA A 232 -6.34 23.74 -11.40
N ALA A 233 -5.59 22.66 -11.66
CA ALA A 233 -5.65 21.44 -10.88
C ALA A 233 -5.08 21.68 -9.48
N ARG A 234 -5.59 20.94 -8.48
CA ARG A 234 -5.05 20.91 -7.12
C ARG A 234 -4.55 19.51 -6.84
N SER A 235 -3.23 19.36 -6.70
CA SER A 235 -2.61 18.08 -6.34
C SER A 235 -3.13 17.57 -5.00
N GLY A 236 -3.17 16.25 -4.87
CA GLY A 236 -3.43 15.61 -3.60
C GLY A 236 -2.34 15.86 -2.58
N GLN A 237 -2.69 15.64 -1.31
CA GLN A 237 -1.82 15.94 -0.20
C GLN A 237 -0.91 14.75 0.09
N GLY A 238 0.35 15.04 0.42
CA GLY A 238 1.31 14.00 0.78
C GLY A 238 0.91 13.27 2.06
N LEU A 239 1.38 12.04 2.21
CA LEU A 239 1.18 11.22 3.39
C LEU A 239 2.54 10.72 3.89
N THR A 240 2.83 10.93 5.18
CA THR A 240 4.07 10.44 5.80
C THR A 240 3.74 9.33 6.77
N LEU A 241 4.17 8.11 6.44
CA LEU A 241 3.96 6.93 7.27
C LEU A 241 4.92 6.94 8.46
N SER A 242 4.56 6.20 9.52
CA SER A 242 5.42 5.97 10.68
C SER A 242 6.60 5.03 10.38
N ILE A 243 6.53 4.33 9.24
CA ILE A 243 7.49 3.32 8.81
C ILE A 243 8.86 3.94 8.57
N ASP A 244 9.89 3.26 9.07
CA ASP A 244 11.26 3.50 8.63
C ASP A 244 11.61 2.49 7.55
N LEU A 245 11.87 2.96 6.32
CA LEU A 245 12.10 2.06 5.18
C LEU A 245 13.30 1.12 5.42
N ARG A 246 14.29 1.54 6.21
CA ARG A 246 15.45 0.71 6.56
C ARG A 246 15.04 -0.44 7.48
N LEU A 247 14.20 -0.17 8.48
CA LEU A 247 13.63 -1.18 9.37
C LEU A 247 12.64 -2.09 8.64
N GLN A 248 11.85 -1.55 7.72
CA GLN A 248 10.94 -2.31 6.86
C GLN A 248 11.71 -3.31 6.00
N TYR A 249 12.78 -2.88 5.34
CA TYR A 249 13.63 -3.77 4.56
C TYR A 249 14.30 -4.85 5.42
N LEU A 250 14.83 -4.48 6.59
CA LEU A 250 15.38 -5.43 7.57
C LEU A 250 14.33 -6.49 7.95
N ALA A 251 13.13 -6.05 8.33
CA ALA A 251 12.03 -6.93 8.70
C ALA A 251 11.66 -7.86 7.55
N HIS A 252 11.51 -7.33 6.34
CA HIS A 252 11.15 -8.09 5.15
C HIS A 252 12.18 -9.18 4.83
N ARG A 253 13.47 -8.80 4.83
CA ARG A 253 14.59 -9.71 4.58
C ARG A 253 14.66 -10.84 5.62
N GLU A 254 14.54 -10.51 6.91
CA GLU A 254 14.65 -11.51 7.97
C GLU A 254 13.41 -12.40 8.07
N LEU A 255 12.22 -11.87 7.78
CA LEU A 255 11.01 -12.69 7.65
C LEU A 255 11.16 -13.68 6.49
N LYS A 256 11.56 -13.22 5.30
CA LYS A 256 11.75 -14.09 4.14
C LYS A 256 12.75 -15.21 4.43
N LYS A 257 13.90 -14.89 5.03
CA LYS A 257 14.88 -15.91 5.47
C LYS A 257 14.26 -16.94 6.43
N ALA A 258 13.42 -16.50 7.37
CA ALA A 258 12.76 -17.40 8.31
C ALA A 258 11.73 -18.31 7.61
N ILE A 259 10.98 -17.77 6.65
CA ILE A 259 10.06 -18.55 5.81
C ILE A 259 10.83 -19.57 4.99
N ASP A 260 11.87 -19.17 4.27
CA ASP A 260 12.66 -20.05 3.42
C ASP A 260 13.32 -21.17 4.25
N ALA A 261 13.90 -20.83 5.41
CA ALA A 261 14.55 -21.81 6.29
C ALA A 261 13.57 -22.83 6.89
N SER A 262 12.29 -22.47 7.04
CA SER A 262 11.25 -23.35 7.59
C SER A 262 10.28 -23.87 6.54
N GLN A 263 10.46 -23.51 5.27
CA GLN A 263 9.55 -23.80 4.17
C GLN A 263 8.07 -23.46 4.51
N ALA A 264 7.85 -22.42 5.32
CA ALA A 264 6.54 -22.08 5.85
C ALA A 264 5.59 -21.54 4.78
N LEU A 265 4.29 -21.65 5.03
CA LEU A 265 3.25 -21.18 4.09
C LEU A 265 3.18 -19.65 4.04
N ALA A 266 3.26 -19.00 5.20
CA ALA A 266 3.14 -17.56 5.32
C ALA A 266 3.83 -17.06 6.60
N GLY A 267 3.96 -15.74 6.73
CA GLY A 267 4.39 -15.15 7.99
C GLY A 267 4.19 -13.65 8.03
N THR A 268 4.41 -13.09 9.21
CA THR A 268 4.24 -11.69 9.53
C THR A 268 5.34 -11.25 10.48
N LEU A 269 5.84 -10.04 10.27
CA LEU A 269 6.74 -9.38 11.20
C LEU A 269 6.29 -7.93 11.42
N VAL A 270 6.20 -7.53 12.68
CA VAL A 270 5.83 -6.17 13.09
C VAL A 270 6.87 -5.65 14.09
N ILE A 271 7.31 -4.40 13.92
CA ILE A 271 8.18 -3.67 14.85
C ILE A 271 7.45 -2.40 15.27
N LEU A 272 7.33 -2.18 16.57
CA LEU A 272 6.67 -1.02 17.18
C LEU A 272 7.66 -0.23 18.04
N ASP A 273 7.62 1.11 17.97
CA ASP A 273 8.26 1.97 18.96
C ASP A 273 7.39 2.07 20.22
N VAL A 274 7.97 1.70 21.37
CA VAL A 274 7.30 1.71 22.68
C VAL A 274 6.96 3.13 23.15
N LEU A 275 7.79 4.11 22.78
CA LEU A 275 7.67 5.47 23.27
C LEU A 275 6.53 6.22 22.57
N THR A 276 6.37 6.00 21.27
CA THR A 276 5.45 6.78 20.43
C THR A 276 4.17 6.03 20.07
N GLY A 277 4.16 4.70 20.11
CA GLY A 277 3.06 3.89 19.55
C GLY A 277 3.10 3.78 18.02
N GLU A 278 4.17 4.27 17.38
CA GLU A 278 4.37 4.15 15.95
C GLU A 278 4.73 2.73 15.54
N VAL A 279 4.11 2.24 14.47
CA VAL A 279 4.56 1.03 13.78
C VAL A 279 5.73 1.42 12.89
N LEU A 280 6.92 0.93 13.19
CA LEU A 280 8.15 1.24 12.46
C LEU A 280 8.39 0.31 11.27
N ALA A 281 7.88 -0.92 11.34
CA ALA A 281 7.89 -1.87 10.25
C ALA A 281 6.71 -2.84 10.37
N MET A 282 6.11 -3.21 9.23
CA MET A 282 5.04 -4.18 9.12
C MET A 282 5.14 -4.88 7.77
N THR A 283 5.51 -6.17 7.78
CA THR A 283 5.70 -6.95 6.55
C THR A 283 5.02 -8.31 6.67
N ASN A 284 4.55 -8.82 5.54
CA ASN A 284 3.98 -10.15 5.45
C ASN A 284 4.64 -10.94 4.32
N TRP A 285 4.53 -12.27 4.40
CA TRP A 285 4.90 -13.18 3.34
C TRP A 285 3.78 -14.21 3.13
N PRO A 286 3.47 -14.63 1.90
CA PRO A 286 3.97 -14.10 0.62
C PRO A 286 3.61 -12.62 0.39
N SER A 287 4.47 -11.91 -0.35
CA SER A 287 4.24 -10.53 -0.80
C SER A 287 3.95 -10.50 -2.31
N TYR A 288 3.75 -9.32 -2.87
CA TYR A 288 3.51 -9.07 -4.29
C TYR A 288 4.21 -7.78 -4.71
N ASN A 289 4.50 -7.61 -6.00
CA ASN A 289 5.03 -6.35 -6.51
C ASN A 289 3.86 -5.47 -7.02
N PRO A 290 3.55 -4.34 -6.37
CA PRO A 290 2.43 -3.48 -6.76
C PRO A 290 2.66 -2.79 -8.11
N ASN A 291 3.89 -2.78 -8.64
CA ASN A 291 4.18 -2.34 -10.01
C ASN A 291 3.86 -3.41 -11.07
N ASP A 292 3.63 -4.67 -10.68
CA ASP A 292 3.23 -5.75 -11.58
C ASP A 292 1.82 -6.27 -11.24
N ARG A 293 0.87 -5.90 -12.08
CA ARG A 293 -0.56 -6.26 -11.97
C ARG A 293 -0.83 -7.75 -12.10
N ASN A 294 0.06 -8.51 -12.74
CA ASN A 294 -0.11 -9.96 -12.84
C ASN A 294 0.24 -10.65 -11.51
N SER A 295 1.25 -10.13 -10.80
CA SER A 295 1.66 -10.62 -9.47
C SER A 295 0.70 -10.21 -8.34
N SER A 296 -0.09 -9.16 -8.57
CA SER A 296 -0.99 -8.53 -7.59
C SER A 296 -2.35 -9.22 -7.50
N ARG A 297 -2.39 -10.55 -7.29
CA ARG A 297 -3.63 -11.34 -7.19
C ARG A 297 -3.57 -12.41 -6.09
N GLY A 298 -4.72 -12.73 -5.51
CA GLY A 298 -4.88 -13.86 -4.60
C GLY A 298 -4.46 -13.60 -3.16
N SER A 299 -3.99 -14.64 -2.46
CA SER A 299 -3.71 -14.60 -1.02
C SER A 299 -2.52 -13.72 -0.63
N GLY A 300 -1.64 -13.40 -1.57
CA GLY A 300 -0.45 -12.57 -1.36
C GLY A 300 -0.75 -11.09 -1.11
N ILE A 301 -1.95 -10.60 -1.43
CA ILE A 301 -2.34 -9.18 -1.22
C ILE A 301 -2.68 -8.91 0.25
N ARG A 302 -3.07 -9.92 1.01
CA ARG A 302 -3.61 -9.77 2.36
C ARG A 302 -2.57 -9.20 3.31
N ASN A 303 -2.90 -8.10 3.98
CA ASN A 303 -2.09 -7.58 5.09
C ASN A 303 -2.37 -8.38 6.37
N ARG A 304 -1.74 -9.56 6.48
CA ARG A 304 -1.96 -10.53 7.57
C ARG A 304 -1.72 -9.95 8.96
N ALA A 305 -0.83 -8.97 9.10
CA ALA A 305 -0.57 -8.29 10.36
C ALA A 305 -1.82 -7.62 10.97
N ILE A 306 -2.76 -7.19 10.11
CA ILE A 306 -3.96 -6.44 10.48
C ILE A 306 -5.23 -7.26 10.24
N THR A 307 -5.24 -8.16 9.24
CA THR A 307 -6.45 -8.89 8.83
C THR A 307 -6.52 -10.33 9.34
N ASP A 308 -5.39 -10.99 9.59
CA ASP A 308 -5.41 -12.41 9.95
C ASP A 308 -5.59 -12.57 11.45
N LEU A 309 -6.62 -13.32 11.83
CA LEU A 309 -6.90 -13.71 13.20
C LEU A 309 -6.26 -15.06 13.51
N TYR A 310 -5.59 -15.15 14.66
CA TYR A 310 -5.06 -16.40 15.15
C TYR A 310 -5.17 -16.52 16.67
N GLU A 311 -5.06 -17.75 17.17
CA GLU A 311 -4.94 -17.99 18.60
C GLU A 311 -3.47 -17.77 19.03
N PRO A 312 -3.21 -16.83 19.94
CA PRO A 312 -1.85 -16.42 20.31
C PRO A 312 -1.05 -17.47 21.08
N GLY A 313 -1.72 -18.47 21.65
CA GLY A 313 -1.14 -19.49 22.49
C GLY A 313 -0.32 -18.89 23.64
N SER A 314 0.86 -19.45 23.90
CA SER A 314 1.66 -19.10 25.07
C SER A 314 2.16 -17.64 25.14
N THR A 315 1.98 -16.83 24.09
CA THR A 315 2.35 -15.41 24.12
C THR A 315 1.47 -14.58 25.06
N VAL A 316 0.29 -15.07 25.47
CA VAL A 316 -0.60 -14.35 26.42
C VAL A 316 -0.28 -14.60 27.89
N LYS A 317 0.52 -15.62 28.21
CA LYS A 317 0.79 -16.02 29.60
C LYS A 317 1.31 -14.88 30.48
N PRO A 318 2.19 -13.99 29.99
CA PRO A 318 2.62 -12.82 30.75
C PRO A 318 1.47 -11.90 31.17
N TRP A 319 0.40 -11.82 30.38
CA TRP A 319 -0.78 -11.00 30.67
C TRP A 319 -1.60 -11.60 31.82
N VAL A 320 -1.66 -12.94 31.90
CA VAL A 320 -2.30 -13.63 33.03
C VAL A 320 -1.47 -13.47 34.30
N ILE A 321 -0.14 -13.55 34.20
CA ILE A 321 0.75 -13.26 35.35
C ILE A 321 0.57 -11.80 35.80
N LEU A 322 0.45 -10.86 34.86
CA LEU A 322 0.16 -9.46 35.17
C LEU A 322 -1.16 -9.32 35.95
N ALA A 323 -2.21 -10.02 35.51
CA ALA A 323 -3.49 -10.07 36.22
C ALA A 323 -3.37 -10.70 37.62
N ALA A 324 -2.52 -11.73 37.77
CA ALA A 324 -2.29 -12.40 39.04
C ALA A 324 -1.56 -11.50 40.04
N LEU A 325 -0.51 -10.81 39.61
CA LEU A 325 0.23 -9.85 40.43
C LEU A 325 -0.66 -8.67 40.86
N GLU A 326 -1.45 -8.12 39.93
CA GLU A 326 -2.35 -7.00 40.21
C GLU A 326 -3.49 -7.38 41.18
N SER A 327 -3.90 -8.65 41.21
CA SER A 327 -4.92 -9.13 42.15
C SER A 327 -4.45 -9.13 43.61
N GLY A 328 -3.13 -9.03 43.86
CA GLY A 328 -2.53 -9.16 45.19
C GLY A 328 -2.53 -10.58 45.77
N LYS A 329 -3.13 -11.56 45.06
CA LYS A 329 -3.18 -12.97 45.48
C LYS A 329 -1.86 -13.72 45.19
N PHE A 330 -1.00 -13.17 44.34
CA PHE A 330 0.25 -13.80 43.94
C PHE A 330 1.44 -12.84 44.03
N LYS A 331 2.61 -13.38 44.37
CA LYS A 331 3.92 -12.72 44.35
C LYS A 331 4.87 -13.47 43.41
N PRO A 332 5.92 -12.81 42.87
CA PRO A 332 6.91 -13.44 42.01
C PRO A 332 7.52 -14.75 42.55
N THR A 333 7.70 -14.82 43.87
CA THR A 333 8.32 -15.94 44.58
C THR A 333 7.35 -17.07 44.93
N ASP A 334 6.06 -16.90 44.64
CA ASP A 334 5.07 -17.93 44.97
C ASP A 334 5.30 -19.17 44.10
N VAL A 335 5.21 -20.33 44.75
CA VAL A 335 5.49 -21.61 44.14
C VAL A 335 4.19 -22.30 43.73
N ILE A 336 4.16 -22.76 42.49
CA ILE A 336 3.05 -23.49 41.90
C ILE A 336 3.49 -24.91 41.62
N ASP A 337 2.85 -25.86 42.30
CA ASP A 337 3.07 -27.27 42.04
C ASP A 337 2.40 -27.69 40.73
N THR A 338 3.16 -28.27 39.80
CA THR A 338 2.67 -28.81 38.52
C THR A 338 2.74 -30.34 38.45
N ASN A 339 3.07 -31.02 39.55
CA ASN A 339 3.02 -32.47 39.60
C ASN A 339 1.60 -33.02 39.33
N PRO A 340 1.48 -34.20 38.70
CA PRO A 340 2.54 -35.03 38.10
C PRO A 340 2.76 -34.74 36.60
N GLY A 341 2.62 -33.49 36.14
CA GLY A 341 2.70 -33.11 34.72
C GLY A 341 1.36 -33.17 33.96
N TYR A 342 0.25 -33.38 34.66
CA TYR A 342 -1.11 -33.16 34.15
C TYR A 342 -2.03 -32.61 35.24
N PHE A 343 -3.08 -31.90 34.83
CA PHE A 343 -4.13 -31.38 35.73
C PHE A 343 -5.51 -31.57 35.10
N MET A 344 -6.40 -32.24 35.81
CA MET A 344 -7.75 -32.55 35.32
C MET A 344 -8.69 -31.36 35.50
N VAL A 345 -9.26 -30.89 34.40
CA VAL A 345 -10.34 -29.89 34.39
C VAL A 345 -11.60 -30.56 33.90
N GLY A 346 -12.45 -30.99 34.84
CA GLY A 346 -13.53 -31.93 34.54
C GLY A 346 -12.95 -33.25 34.04
N THR A 347 -13.33 -33.67 32.83
CA THR A 347 -12.83 -34.90 32.20
C THR A 347 -11.63 -34.68 31.28
N LYS A 348 -11.19 -33.44 31.06
CA LYS A 348 -10.08 -33.14 30.14
C LYS A 348 -8.76 -32.93 30.89
N PRO A 349 -7.69 -33.65 30.51
CA PRO A 349 -6.36 -33.40 31.06
C PRO A 349 -5.70 -32.20 30.38
N ILE A 350 -5.32 -31.21 31.18
CA ILE A 350 -4.36 -30.18 30.78
C ILE A 350 -2.97 -30.72 31.04
N LYS A 351 -2.06 -30.64 30.06
CA LYS A 351 -0.72 -31.21 30.12
C LYS A 351 0.35 -30.18 29.81
N ASP A 352 1.48 -30.36 30.45
CA ASP A 352 2.73 -29.71 30.09
C ASP A 352 3.57 -30.63 29.19
N HIS A 353 4.67 -30.11 28.64
CA HIS A 353 5.57 -30.93 27.82
C HIS A 353 6.21 -32.08 28.61
N GLN A 354 6.49 -31.83 29.89
CA GLN A 354 7.02 -32.79 30.85
C GLN A 354 6.54 -32.39 32.25
N ASN A 355 6.74 -33.28 33.23
CA ASN A 355 6.53 -32.91 34.63
C ASN A 355 7.66 -32.00 35.11
N TYR A 356 7.34 -30.75 35.44
CA TYR A 356 8.31 -29.78 35.94
C TYR A 356 8.36 -29.71 37.48
N GLY A 357 7.42 -30.35 38.18
CA GLY A 357 7.31 -30.25 39.62
C GLY A 357 6.88 -28.86 40.09
N ALA A 358 7.46 -28.39 41.18
CA ALA A 358 7.15 -27.08 41.76
C ALA A 358 7.98 -25.97 41.10
N MET A 359 7.34 -24.88 40.67
CA MET A 359 7.97 -23.77 39.96
C MET A 359 7.48 -22.43 40.49
N ASP A 360 8.36 -21.42 40.51
CA ASP A 360 7.95 -20.04 40.74
C ASP A 360 7.25 -19.44 39.49
N LEU A 361 6.82 -18.18 39.57
CA LEU A 361 6.16 -17.52 38.44
C LEU A 361 7.10 -17.29 37.25
N ALA A 362 8.38 -16.98 37.50
CA ALA A 362 9.37 -16.79 36.45
C ALA A 362 9.59 -18.08 35.64
N MET A 363 9.74 -19.22 36.35
CA MET A 363 9.90 -20.53 35.76
C MET A 363 8.61 -21.01 35.09
N THR A 364 7.44 -20.65 35.63
CA THR A 364 6.14 -20.89 34.99
C THR A 364 6.09 -20.27 33.58
N ILE A 365 6.55 -19.02 33.41
CA ILE A 365 6.65 -18.37 32.10
C ILE A 365 7.78 -19.01 31.26
N ALA A 366 8.95 -19.25 31.86
CA ALA A 366 10.14 -19.77 31.17
C ALA A 366 9.95 -21.17 30.58
N LYS A 367 9.29 -22.08 31.31
CA LYS A 367 8.91 -23.42 30.86
C LYS A 367 7.58 -23.44 30.14
N SER A 368 6.86 -22.32 30.14
CA SER A 368 5.57 -22.19 29.48
C SER A 368 4.57 -23.25 29.94
N SER A 369 4.47 -23.50 31.25
CA SER A 369 3.53 -24.48 31.82
C SER A 369 2.07 -24.07 31.57
N ASN A 370 1.23 -24.93 31.02
CA ASN A 370 -0.21 -24.73 30.90
C ASN A 370 -0.93 -25.04 32.21
N ILE A 371 -0.39 -26.00 32.97
CA ILE A 371 -0.94 -26.41 34.27
C ILE A 371 -0.87 -25.24 35.25
N ALA A 372 0.30 -24.62 35.38
CA ALA A 372 0.48 -23.49 36.28
C ALA A 372 -0.44 -22.32 35.91
N MET A 373 -0.52 -21.95 34.62
CA MET A 373 -1.46 -20.90 34.18
C MET A 373 -2.91 -21.22 34.50
N THR A 374 -3.31 -22.48 34.37
CA THR A 374 -4.67 -22.92 34.71
C THR A 374 -4.94 -22.79 36.21
N LYS A 375 -3.99 -23.20 37.05
CA LYS A 375 -4.09 -23.08 38.52
C LYS A 375 -4.15 -21.62 38.97
N ILE A 376 -3.29 -20.75 38.40
CA ILE A 376 -3.33 -19.30 38.63
C ILE A 376 -4.70 -18.76 38.23
N SER A 377 -5.13 -19.04 37.00
CA SER A 377 -6.41 -18.57 36.48
C SER A 377 -7.55 -18.96 37.41
N PHE A 378 -7.60 -20.19 37.92
CA PHE A 378 -8.67 -20.66 38.82
C PHE A 378 -8.66 -20.04 40.21
N ALA A 379 -7.50 -19.60 40.72
CA ALA A 379 -7.39 -18.89 42.00
C ALA A 379 -7.87 -17.43 41.93
N LEU A 380 -7.88 -16.84 40.73
CA LEU A 380 -8.42 -15.51 40.48
C LEU A 380 -9.95 -15.51 40.41
N ASP A 381 -10.55 -14.34 40.26
CA ASP A 381 -11.99 -14.26 40.00
C ASP A 381 -12.24 -14.53 38.50
N VAL A 382 -13.45 -14.99 38.16
CA VAL A 382 -13.76 -15.53 36.82
C VAL A 382 -13.43 -14.54 35.70
N ASN A 383 -13.65 -13.24 35.94
CA ASN A 383 -13.44 -12.19 34.93
C ASN A 383 -12.04 -11.57 34.95
N THR A 384 -11.22 -11.76 35.99
CA THR A 384 -9.95 -11.03 36.19
C THR A 384 -9.02 -11.14 34.97
N VAL A 385 -8.87 -12.35 34.42
CA VAL A 385 -8.03 -12.58 33.23
C VAL A 385 -8.62 -11.91 31.99
N ARG A 386 -9.93 -12.02 31.78
CA ARG A 386 -10.64 -11.40 30.65
C ARG A 386 -10.53 -9.88 30.72
N ASP A 387 -10.75 -9.31 31.90
CA ASP A 387 -10.70 -7.85 32.12
C ASP A 387 -9.28 -7.31 31.88
N MET A 388 -8.24 -8.06 32.26
CA MET A 388 -6.86 -7.71 31.89
C MET A 388 -6.65 -7.73 30.37
N TYR A 389 -7.10 -8.79 29.67
CA TYR A 389 -6.95 -8.87 28.21
C TYR A 389 -7.68 -7.71 27.50
N ALA A 390 -8.91 -7.39 27.93
CA ALA A 390 -9.69 -6.29 27.37
C ALA A 390 -8.96 -4.95 27.57
N ARG A 391 -8.44 -4.70 28.76
CA ARG A 391 -7.63 -3.51 29.07
C ARG A 391 -6.39 -3.38 28.18
N LEU A 392 -5.74 -4.50 27.84
CA LEU A 392 -4.61 -4.54 26.91
C LEU A 392 -5.00 -4.37 25.43
N GLY A 393 -6.30 -4.30 25.09
CA GLY A 393 -6.80 -4.08 23.73
C GLY A 393 -7.20 -5.36 22.98
N VAL A 394 -7.22 -6.52 23.64
CA VAL A 394 -7.63 -7.78 23.02
C VAL A 394 -9.14 -7.75 22.72
N GLY A 395 -9.51 -8.17 21.50
CA GLY A 395 -10.91 -8.19 21.06
C GLY A 395 -11.47 -6.81 20.71
N GLN A 396 -10.61 -5.79 20.55
CA GLN A 396 -10.98 -4.41 20.22
C GLN A 396 -10.28 -3.97 18.94
N ALA A 397 -10.96 -3.23 18.07
CA ALA A 397 -10.30 -2.57 16.95
C ALA A 397 -9.25 -1.58 17.50
N ILE A 398 -8.06 -1.56 16.89
CA ILE A 398 -6.99 -0.63 17.22
C ILE A 398 -7.33 0.76 16.69
N GLY A 399 -8.00 0.82 15.53
CA GLY A 399 -8.40 2.08 14.91
C GLY A 399 -7.29 2.70 14.08
N THR A 400 -6.54 1.88 13.34
CA THR A 400 -5.42 2.34 12.50
C THR A 400 -5.86 3.14 11.27
N GLY A 401 -7.15 3.06 10.91
CA GLY A 401 -7.68 3.58 9.65
C GLY A 401 -7.40 2.67 8.45
N PHE A 402 -6.71 1.54 8.65
CA PHE A 402 -6.39 0.59 7.58
C PHE A 402 -7.64 -0.20 7.15
N PRO A 403 -7.85 -0.45 5.84
CA PRO A 403 -9.06 -1.12 5.37
C PRO A 403 -9.10 -2.59 5.78
N GLY A 404 -10.26 -3.08 6.22
CA GLY A 404 -10.44 -4.49 6.60
C GLY A 404 -9.81 -4.87 7.94
N GLU A 405 -9.53 -3.90 8.81
CA GLU A 405 -8.99 -4.16 10.15
C GLU A 405 -9.88 -5.11 10.98
N SER A 406 -9.28 -6.20 11.46
CA SER A 406 -9.97 -7.20 12.26
C SER A 406 -9.85 -6.92 13.76
N SER A 407 -10.95 -7.03 14.50
CA SER A 407 -10.99 -6.78 15.94
C SER A 407 -10.69 -8.00 16.81
N GLY A 408 -10.70 -9.21 16.24
CA GLY A 408 -10.53 -10.44 17.00
C GLY A 408 -11.74 -10.80 17.87
N SER A 409 -11.54 -11.68 18.85
CA SER A 409 -12.59 -12.17 19.72
C SER A 409 -12.07 -12.43 21.14
N LEU A 410 -12.79 -11.90 22.12
CA LEU A 410 -12.55 -12.13 23.54
C LEU A 410 -13.87 -12.54 24.22
N PRO A 411 -14.09 -13.84 24.46
CA PRO A 411 -15.38 -14.31 24.97
C PRO A 411 -15.59 -13.98 26.45
N TYR A 412 -16.84 -13.75 26.82
CA TYR A 412 -17.29 -13.77 28.22
C TYR A 412 -17.47 -15.21 28.69
N LEU A 413 -16.93 -15.53 29.85
CA LEU A 413 -16.99 -16.87 30.43
C LEU A 413 -17.93 -16.91 31.62
N LYS A 414 -18.84 -17.87 31.64
CA LYS A 414 -19.66 -18.18 32.82
C LYS A 414 -18.81 -18.95 33.85
N PRO A 415 -19.08 -18.83 35.16
CA PRO A 415 -18.33 -19.57 36.19
C PRO A 415 -18.25 -21.09 35.99
N ALA A 416 -19.27 -21.69 35.36
CA ALA A 416 -19.32 -23.12 35.05
C ALA A 416 -18.36 -23.55 33.93
N GLN A 417 -17.91 -22.62 33.08
CA GLN A 417 -17.05 -22.87 31.90
C GLN A 417 -15.57 -23.01 32.29
N LYS A 418 -15.26 -24.01 33.11
CA LYS A 418 -13.91 -24.23 33.66
C LYS A 418 -12.88 -24.56 32.58
N ILE A 419 -13.26 -25.31 31.54
CA ILE A 419 -12.31 -25.69 30.48
C ILE A 419 -11.98 -24.52 29.55
N GLU A 420 -12.96 -23.69 29.23
CA GLU A 420 -12.76 -22.46 28.46
C GLU A 420 -11.90 -21.47 29.24
N ARG A 421 -12.11 -21.36 30.57
CA ARG A 421 -11.27 -20.55 31.45
C ARG A 421 -9.83 -21.06 31.52
N ALA A 422 -9.63 -22.38 31.51
CA ALA A 422 -8.30 -22.97 31.41
C ALA A 422 -7.65 -22.60 30.07
N ASN A 423 -8.34 -22.87 28.95
CA ASN A 423 -7.89 -22.53 27.59
C ASN A 423 -7.48 -21.06 27.44
N LEU A 424 -8.30 -20.15 27.97
CA LEU A 424 -8.04 -18.70 27.93
C LEU A 424 -6.74 -18.32 28.64
N SER A 425 -6.34 -19.05 29.69
CA SER A 425 -5.16 -18.75 30.50
C SER A 425 -3.83 -19.07 29.80
N TYR A 426 -3.86 -19.91 28.77
CA TYR A 426 -2.68 -20.24 27.95
C TYR A 426 -2.87 -19.96 26.46
N GLY A 427 -3.89 -19.18 26.11
CA GLY A 427 -4.01 -18.50 24.81
C GLY A 427 -4.83 -19.21 23.74
N TYR A 428 -5.81 -20.03 24.14
CA TYR A 428 -6.83 -20.63 23.28
C TYR A 428 -8.22 -20.11 23.63
N ALA A 429 -9.18 -20.29 22.73
CA ALA A 429 -10.56 -19.76 22.82
C ALA A 429 -10.64 -18.22 22.75
N LEU A 430 -9.62 -17.57 22.18
CA LEU A 430 -9.61 -16.15 21.86
C LEU A 430 -8.83 -15.94 20.56
N THR A 431 -9.17 -14.91 19.80
CA THR A 431 -8.45 -14.58 18.56
C THR A 431 -8.05 -13.13 18.52
N LEU A 432 -6.89 -12.87 17.92
CA LEU A 432 -6.31 -11.55 17.78
C LEU A 432 -5.45 -11.47 16.53
N THR A 433 -5.22 -10.24 16.07
CA THR A 433 -4.27 -9.95 15.00
C THR A 433 -2.84 -9.88 15.56
N PRO A 434 -1.81 -10.11 14.72
CA PRO A 434 -0.42 -9.86 15.11
C PRO A 434 -0.20 -8.45 15.68
N LEU A 435 -0.86 -7.44 15.11
CA LEU A 435 -0.74 -6.06 15.59
C LEU A 435 -1.32 -5.87 17.01
N GLN A 436 -2.41 -6.55 17.37
CA GLN A 436 -2.97 -6.50 18.72
C GLN A 436 -2.03 -7.13 19.77
N VAL A 437 -1.32 -8.21 19.42
CA VAL A 437 -0.29 -8.79 20.32
C VAL A 437 0.81 -7.78 20.61
N VAL A 438 1.29 -7.11 19.56
CA VAL A 438 2.33 -6.09 19.67
C VAL A 438 1.85 -4.92 20.52
N GLN A 439 0.61 -4.46 20.33
CA GLN A 439 -0.01 -3.44 21.20
C GLN A 439 0.01 -3.88 22.66
N ALA A 440 -0.48 -5.08 22.98
CA ALA A 440 -0.53 -5.57 24.35
C ALA A 440 0.87 -5.65 25.00
N TYR A 441 1.89 -6.09 24.25
CA TYR A 441 3.28 -6.10 24.73
C TYR A 441 3.88 -4.70 24.85
N SER A 442 3.44 -3.74 24.04
CA SER A 442 3.85 -2.33 24.17
C SER A 442 3.41 -1.74 25.51
N VAL A 443 2.24 -2.15 26.03
CA VAL A 443 1.77 -1.73 27.36
C VAL A 443 2.71 -2.22 28.45
N ILE A 444 3.20 -3.46 28.34
CA ILE A 444 4.16 -4.01 29.29
C ILE A 444 5.49 -3.26 29.17
N ALA A 445 6.01 -3.13 27.94
CA ALA A 445 7.27 -2.46 27.65
C ALA A 445 7.30 -0.98 28.09
N SER A 446 6.17 -0.29 28.04
CA SER A 446 6.05 1.12 28.44
C SER A 446 5.83 1.32 29.95
N GLY A 447 5.90 0.26 30.75
CA GLY A 447 5.65 0.34 32.20
C GLY A 447 4.16 0.50 32.53
N GLY A 448 3.30 -0.15 31.76
CA GLY A 448 1.85 -0.22 31.96
C GLY A 448 1.03 0.85 31.25
N VAL A 449 1.60 1.57 30.27
CA VAL A 449 0.94 2.67 29.55
C VAL A 449 0.52 2.24 28.14
N LYS A 450 -0.77 2.24 27.85
CA LYS A 450 -1.32 1.95 26.53
C LYS A 450 -1.35 3.23 25.70
N ARG A 451 -0.63 3.22 24.59
CA ARG A 451 -0.65 4.29 23.59
C ARG A 451 -1.49 3.87 22.39
N PRO A 452 -2.22 4.80 21.76
CA PRO A 452 -2.84 4.51 20.47
C PRO A 452 -1.73 4.20 19.45
N LEU A 453 -1.97 3.20 18.60
CA LEU A 453 -1.01 2.87 17.56
C LEU A 453 -1.22 3.78 16.35
N SER A 454 -0.13 4.11 15.66
CA SER A 454 -0.18 4.89 14.43
C SER A 454 0.61 4.23 13.31
N LEU A 455 0.02 4.22 12.10
CA LEU A 455 0.70 3.94 10.84
C LEU A 455 1.22 5.23 10.17
N LEU A 456 0.87 6.39 10.73
CA LEU A 456 1.35 7.71 10.33
C LEU A 456 2.41 8.21 11.29
N LYS A 457 3.35 9.01 10.78
CA LYS A 457 4.37 9.62 11.62
C LYS A 457 3.73 10.50 12.69
N VAL A 458 4.19 10.35 13.93
CA VAL A 458 3.69 11.09 15.10
C VAL A 458 4.78 12.06 15.56
N ASP A 459 4.54 13.36 15.39
CA ASP A 459 5.49 14.40 15.83
C ASP A 459 5.45 14.59 17.36
N ASN A 460 4.24 14.57 17.93
CA ASN A 460 4.02 14.66 19.37
C ASN A 460 3.33 13.39 19.86
N PRO A 461 4.03 12.50 20.59
CA PRO A 461 3.46 11.26 21.08
C PRO A 461 2.18 11.53 21.91
N PRO A 462 1.05 10.90 21.58
CA PRO A 462 -0.18 11.10 22.32
C PRO A 462 -0.02 10.64 23.77
N GLU A 463 -0.71 11.33 24.67
CA GLU A 463 -0.83 10.85 26.05
C GLU A 463 -1.42 9.45 26.04
N GLY A 464 -0.79 8.55 26.80
CA GLY A 464 -1.21 7.17 26.90
C GLY A 464 -2.04 6.96 28.16
N GLU A 465 -2.90 5.96 28.13
CA GLU A 465 -3.69 5.56 29.28
C GLU A 465 -2.87 4.61 30.17
N ARG A 466 -2.76 4.89 31.47
CA ARG A 466 -2.17 3.92 32.40
C ARG A 466 -3.16 2.80 32.68
N VAL A 467 -2.87 1.65 32.09
CA VAL A 467 -3.70 0.44 32.21
C VAL A 467 -3.23 -0.43 33.36
N VAL A 468 -1.92 -0.46 33.63
CA VAL A 468 -1.31 -1.26 34.70
C VAL A 468 -0.26 -0.42 35.47
N LYS A 469 -0.06 -0.74 36.74
CA LYS A 469 1.03 -0.14 37.54
C LYS A 469 2.39 -0.53 36.98
N LYS A 470 3.33 0.42 36.98
CA LYS A 470 4.69 0.22 36.46
C LYS A 470 5.40 -0.96 37.13
N GLU A 471 5.26 -1.08 38.44
CA GLU A 471 5.86 -2.16 39.23
C GLU A 471 5.54 -3.55 38.67
N TYR A 472 4.28 -3.86 38.38
CA TYR A 472 3.90 -5.17 37.88
C TYR A 472 4.39 -5.40 36.43
N ALA A 473 4.40 -4.35 35.61
CA ALA A 473 4.94 -4.43 34.25
C ALA A 473 6.45 -4.73 34.28
N ASP A 474 7.21 -4.05 35.14
CA ASP A 474 8.65 -4.27 35.32
C ASP A 474 8.93 -5.71 35.83
N GLN A 475 8.14 -6.19 36.80
CA GLN A 475 8.27 -7.58 37.30
C GLN A 475 8.03 -8.61 36.18
N VAL A 476 7.03 -8.39 35.32
CA VAL A 476 6.76 -9.29 34.19
C VAL A 476 7.86 -9.24 33.14
N ILE A 477 8.42 -8.06 32.84
CA ILE A 477 9.58 -7.92 31.95
C ILE A 477 10.77 -8.72 32.48
N GLU A 478 11.04 -8.63 33.79
CA GLU A 478 12.13 -9.36 34.42
C GLU A 478 11.93 -10.87 34.31
N MET A 479 10.72 -11.38 34.58
CA MET A 479 10.39 -12.80 34.39
C MET A 479 10.56 -13.25 32.93
N LEU A 480 10.24 -12.38 31.96
CA LEU A 480 10.39 -12.67 30.54
C LEU A 480 11.85 -12.80 30.10
N THR A 481 12.82 -12.23 30.83
CA THR A 481 14.24 -12.47 30.56
C THR A 481 14.62 -13.94 30.78
N ARG A 482 13.95 -14.63 31.72
CA ARG A 482 14.20 -16.06 32.00
C ARG A 482 13.81 -16.95 30.83
N VAL A 483 12.84 -16.54 30.01
CA VAL A 483 12.46 -17.26 28.77
C VAL A 483 13.60 -17.28 27.75
N VAL A 484 14.41 -16.23 27.71
CA VAL A 484 15.55 -16.07 26.77
C VAL A 484 16.85 -16.60 27.38
N SER A 485 16.82 -17.10 28.62
CA SER A 485 17.95 -17.79 29.25
C SER A 485 18.15 -19.21 28.71
N ALA A 486 19.26 -19.85 29.06
CA ALA A 486 19.55 -21.24 28.67
C ALA A 486 18.48 -22.25 29.13
N GLU A 487 17.78 -21.94 30.22
CA GLU A 487 16.72 -22.79 30.77
C GLU A 487 15.34 -22.52 30.15
N GLY A 488 15.19 -21.43 29.39
CA GLY A 488 13.91 -21.01 28.82
C GLY A 488 13.63 -21.54 27.41
N THR A 489 12.38 -21.43 26.97
CA THR A 489 11.96 -21.90 25.64
C THR A 489 12.42 -21.01 24.48
N GLY A 490 12.93 -19.82 24.75
CA GLY A 490 13.27 -18.78 23.75
C GLY A 490 14.76 -18.41 23.70
N SER A 491 15.66 -19.29 24.15
CA SER A 491 17.11 -19.00 24.26
C SER A 491 17.77 -18.47 22.99
N ARG A 492 17.26 -18.83 21.80
CA ARG A 492 17.75 -18.34 20.50
C ARG A 492 17.41 -16.88 20.18
N ALA A 493 16.56 -16.25 20.98
CA ALA A 493 16.26 -14.82 20.86
C ALA A 493 17.33 -13.93 21.52
N LYS A 494 18.34 -14.51 22.19
CA LYS A 494 19.42 -13.74 22.81
C LYS A 494 20.13 -12.89 21.75
N ALA A 495 20.19 -11.60 22.01
CA ALA A 495 20.95 -10.62 21.23
C ALA A 495 22.36 -10.44 21.82
N LEU A 496 23.31 -10.01 21.00
CA LEU A 496 24.72 -9.90 21.39
C LEU A 496 24.94 -8.64 22.24
N SER A 497 24.47 -7.49 21.75
CA SER A 497 24.77 -6.19 22.38
C SER A 497 23.65 -5.71 23.31
N TYR A 498 22.47 -6.34 23.24
CA TYR A 498 21.28 -5.90 23.96
C TYR A 498 20.69 -6.98 24.88
N SER A 499 20.11 -6.53 25.99
CA SER A 499 19.21 -7.34 26.79
C SER A 499 17.87 -7.55 26.06
N VAL A 500 17.32 -8.76 26.19
CA VAL A 500 16.08 -9.16 25.51
C VAL A 500 15.19 -9.88 26.52
N ALA A 501 13.92 -9.49 26.54
CA ALA A 501 12.85 -10.21 27.21
C ALA A 501 11.83 -10.64 26.14
N GLY A 502 11.23 -11.81 26.26
CA GLY A 502 10.25 -12.23 25.25
C GLY A 502 9.59 -13.57 25.53
N LYS A 503 8.66 -13.95 24.65
CA LYS A 503 7.88 -15.18 24.78
C LYS A 503 7.71 -15.89 23.45
N THR A 504 7.93 -17.20 23.47
CA THR A 504 7.56 -18.09 22.36
C THR A 504 6.09 -18.45 22.43
N GLY A 505 5.45 -18.51 21.26
CA GLY A 505 4.12 -19.08 21.04
C GLY A 505 4.18 -20.23 20.05
N THR A 506 3.39 -21.27 20.33
CA THR A 506 3.04 -22.33 19.38
C THR A 506 1.55 -22.60 19.59
N ALA A 507 0.75 -22.53 18.53
CA ALA A 507 -0.68 -22.80 18.56
C ALA A 507 -1.09 -23.69 17.39
N PHE A 508 -2.01 -24.62 17.62
CA PHE A 508 -2.59 -25.42 16.54
C PHE A 508 -3.64 -24.61 15.78
N LYS A 509 -3.66 -24.73 14.45
CA LYS A 509 -4.64 -24.03 13.62
C LYS A 509 -6.01 -24.68 13.76
N ALA A 510 -7.02 -23.89 14.08
CA ALA A 510 -8.41 -24.28 13.94
C ALA A 510 -8.83 -24.20 12.46
N MET A 511 -9.27 -25.32 11.89
CA MET A 511 -9.82 -25.41 10.54
C MET A 511 -11.17 -26.13 10.59
N HIS A 512 -12.22 -25.53 10.02
CA HIS A 512 -13.58 -26.08 10.01
C HIS A 512 -14.10 -26.45 11.43
N GLY A 513 -13.80 -25.62 12.43
CA GLY A 513 -14.22 -25.83 13.82
C GLY A 513 -13.44 -26.92 14.58
N LYS A 514 -12.36 -27.47 14.02
CA LYS A 514 -11.51 -28.48 14.67
C LYS A 514 -10.04 -28.09 14.61
N TYR A 515 -9.26 -28.48 15.60
CA TYR A 515 -7.81 -28.32 15.54
C TYR A 515 -7.19 -29.26 14.51
N SER A 516 -6.36 -28.71 13.65
CA SER A 516 -5.55 -29.47 12.69
C SER A 516 -4.16 -29.78 13.26
N THR A 517 -3.38 -30.57 12.54
CA THR A 517 -1.97 -30.81 12.84
C THR A 517 -1.06 -29.62 12.50
N LYS A 518 -1.57 -28.64 11.74
CA LYS A 518 -0.82 -27.45 11.34
C LYS A 518 -0.68 -26.49 12.50
N GLN A 519 0.44 -25.77 12.52
CA GLN A 519 0.81 -24.90 13.65
C GLN A 519 1.13 -23.49 13.20
N ILE A 520 0.90 -22.54 14.11
CA ILE A 520 1.41 -21.17 14.04
C ILE A 520 2.47 -21.03 15.12
N SER A 521 3.66 -20.61 14.70
CA SER A 521 4.81 -20.43 15.57
C SER A 521 5.19 -18.97 15.63
N SER A 522 5.39 -18.46 16.84
CA SER A 522 5.65 -17.04 17.03
C SER A 522 6.69 -16.77 18.11
N PHE A 523 7.32 -15.61 18.01
CA PHE A 523 8.13 -15.02 19.06
C PHE A 523 7.82 -13.53 19.14
N ILE A 524 7.48 -13.08 20.33
CA ILE A 524 7.28 -11.66 20.68
C ILE A 524 8.37 -11.27 21.67
N GLY A 525 9.03 -10.14 21.45
CA GLY A 525 10.07 -9.68 22.37
C GLY A 525 10.12 -8.17 22.52
N ILE A 526 10.77 -7.77 23.61
CA ILE A 526 11.00 -6.41 24.09
C ILE A 526 12.51 -6.22 24.18
N ALA A 527 13.01 -5.13 23.62
CA ALA A 527 14.42 -4.79 23.72
C ALA A 527 14.66 -3.26 23.69
N PRO A 528 15.66 -2.75 24.43
CA PRO A 528 16.33 -3.39 25.57
C PRO A 528 15.40 -3.63 26.77
N VAL A 529 15.81 -4.41 27.77
CA VAL A 529 15.00 -4.75 28.96
C VAL A 529 14.86 -3.54 29.90
N LYS A 530 15.96 -2.85 30.20
CA LYS A 530 15.97 -1.75 31.18
C LYS A 530 15.22 -0.51 30.70
N ASN A 531 15.42 -0.16 29.42
CA ASN A 531 14.79 0.99 28.77
C ASN A 531 14.20 0.52 27.43
N PRO A 532 13.02 -0.13 27.44
CA PRO A 532 12.41 -0.65 26.23
C PRO A 532 12.22 0.41 25.14
N ARG A 533 12.70 0.09 23.94
CA ARG A 533 12.54 0.94 22.75
C ARG A 533 11.68 0.31 21.70
N ILE A 534 11.84 -1.00 21.49
CA ILE A 534 11.05 -1.73 20.51
C ILE A 534 10.30 -2.90 21.13
N VAL A 535 9.12 -3.16 20.57
CA VAL A 535 8.45 -4.46 20.63
C VAL A 535 8.43 -5.03 19.23
N ALA A 536 8.88 -6.26 19.05
CA ALA A 536 8.83 -6.93 17.75
C ALA A 536 8.20 -8.32 17.86
N LEU A 537 7.29 -8.59 16.93
CA LEU A 537 6.61 -9.88 16.78
C LEU A 537 7.01 -10.51 15.46
N ILE A 538 7.35 -11.80 15.50
CA ILE A 538 7.50 -12.66 14.34
C ILE A 538 6.46 -13.76 14.46
N VAL A 539 5.63 -13.94 13.44
CA VAL A 539 4.67 -15.05 13.28
C VAL A 539 5.01 -15.81 12.01
N ILE A 540 5.11 -17.13 12.12
CA ILE A 540 5.37 -18.06 11.03
C ILE A 540 4.21 -19.06 10.99
N ASP A 541 3.49 -19.05 9.88
CA ASP A 541 2.32 -19.88 9.65
C ASP A 541 2.69 -21.16 8.90
N ASP A 542 2.35 -22.30 9.50
CA ASP A 542 2.57 -23.65 8.96
C ASP A 542 4.03 -23.93 8.57
N PRO A 543 5.02 -23.73 9.48
CA PRO A 543 6.41 -24.12 9.22
C PRO A 543 6.51 -25.62 8.99
N GLN A 544 7.17 -26.02 7.90
CA GLN A 544 7.32 -27.43 7.54
C GLN A 544 8.48 -28.03 8.32
N GLY A 545 8.15 -29.01 9.16
CA GLY A 545 9.07 -29.69 10.08
C GLY A 545 8.27 -30.43 11.14
N THR A 546 8.86 -31.44 11.78
CA THR A 546 8.16 -32.19 12.84
C THR A 546 8.65 -31.76 14.23
N GLY A 547 7.72 -31.69 15.19
CA GLY A 547 8.02 -31.49 16.61
C GLY A 547 8.76 -30.19 16.92
N ILE A 548 9.93 -30.29 17.55
CA ILE A 548 10.70 -29.16 18.10
C ILE A 548 11.14 -28.18 16.99
N MET A 549 11.39 -28.67 15.78
CA MET A 549 11.86 -27.86 14.64
C MET A 549 10.80 -26.90 14.10
N ALA A 550 9.52 -27.16 14.37
CA ALA A 550 8.42 -26.29 13.99
C ALA A 550 8.10 -25.22 15.05
N ASN A 551 8.68 -25.27 16.26
CA ASN A 551 8.31 -24.39 17.37
C ASN A 551 8.81 -22.94 17.20
N GLY A 552 8.09 -21.98 17.79
CA GLY A 552 8.44 -20.55 17.77
C GLY A 552 9.86 -20.23 18.29
N GLY A 553 10.37 -21.01 19.24
CA GLY A 553 11.74 -20.86 19.75
C GLY A 553 12.86 -21.27 18.78
N TRP A 554 12.53 -22.00 17.72
CA TRP A 554 13.48 -22.43 16.68
C TRP A 554 13.33 -21.63 15.41
N VAL A 555 12.10 -21.30 15.02
CA VAL A 555 11.86 -20.61 13.75
C VAL A 555 11.83 -19.09 13.93
N ALA A 556 11.05 -18.58 14.88
CA ALA A 556 10.80 -17.15 15.04
C ALA A 556 11.85 -16.44 15.94
N ALA A 557 12.32 -17.10 17.00
CA ALA A 557 13.26 -16.51 17.95
C ALA A 557 14.63 -16.09 17.35
N PRO A 558 15.28 -16.87 16.44
CA PRO A 558 16.51 -16.42 15.80
C PRO A 558 16.31 -15.21 14.88
N ALA A 559 15.15 -15.12 14.21
CA ALA A 559 14.81 -13.97 13.38
C ALA A 559 14.63 -12.72 14.25
N PHE A 560 13.97 -12.85 15.41
CA PHE A 560 13.88 -11.77 16.39
C PHE A 560 15.26 -11.27 16.83
N SER A 561 16.19 -12.18 17.19
CA SER A 561 17.52 -11.78 17.67
C SER A 561 18.23 -10.86 16.66
N ARG A 562 18.24 -11.24 15.38
CA ARG A 562 18.86 -10.45 14.31
C ARG A 562 18.15 -9.11 14.08
N VAL A 563 16.82 -9.13 14.10
CA VAL A 563 16.01 -7.91 13.92
C VAL A 563 16.22 -6.94 15.08
N ALA A 564 16.22 -7.41 16.33
CA ALA A 564 16.44 -6.56 17.49
C ALA A 564 17.83 -5.93 17.49
N GLU A 565 18.87 -6.71 17.16
CA GLU A 565 20.25 -6.24 17.13
C GLU A 565 20.44 -5.12 16.08
N ASP A 566 19.96 -5.33 14.86
CA ASP A 566 20.12 -4.36 13.77
C ASP A 566 19.15 -3.17 13.92
N ALA A 567 17.91 -3.39 14.33
CA ALA A 567 16.92 -2.33 14.51
C ALA A 567 17.35 -1.33 15.59
N LEU A 568 17.83 -1.82 16.73
CA LEU A 568 18.29 -0.94 17.81
C LEU A 568 19.53 -0.13 17.41
N ARG A 569 20.44 -0.70 16.61
CA ARG A 569 21.57 0.06 16.02
C ARG A 569 21.10 1.14 15.05
N MET A 570 20.14 0.82 14.17
CA MET A 570 19.56 1.79 13.22
C MET A 570 18.80 2.92 13.94
N LEU A 571 18.16 2.61 15.07
CA LEU A 571 17.50 3.56 15.97
C LEU A 571 18.48 4.27 16.92
N GLN A 572 19.79 4.02 16.80
CA GLN A 572 20.84 4.64 17.60
C GLN A 572 20.65 4.44 19.11
N VAL A 573 20.11 3.29 19.52
CA VAL A 573 19.94 2.94 20.93
C VAL A 573 21.27 2.43 21.48
N ALA A 574 21.70 2.97 22.63
CA ALA A 574 22.94 2.53 23.27
C ALA A 574 22.84 1.07 23.73
N PRO A 575 23.84 0.21 23.45
CA PRO A 575 23.81 -1.17 23.93
C PRO A 575 23.98 -1.28 25.45
N ASP A 576 23.23 -2.18 26.08
CA ASP A 576 23.16 -2.31 27.54
C ASP A 576 23.82 -3.59 28.08
N LYS A 577 24.40 -4.43 27.21
CA LYS A 577 25.21 -5.62 27.59
C LYS A 577 26.72 -5.48 27.42
N ILE A 578 27.23 -4.25 27.21
CA ILE A 578 28.65 -4.01 26.95
C ILE A 578 29.55 -4.43 28.13
N SER A 579 29.04 -4.37 29.37
CA SER A 579 29.83 -4.64 30.58
C SER A 579 30.17 -6.12 30.80
N GLU A 580 29.35 -7.07 30.35
CA GLU A 580 29.60 -8.50 30.59
C GLU A 580 30.71 -9.05 29.68
N ASN A 581 30.76 -8.60 28.43
CA ASN A 581 31.73 -9.06 27.42
C ASN A 581 33.14 -8.50 27.65
N ASN A 582 33.26 -7.26 28.14
CA ASN A 582 34.56 -6.69 28.51
C ASN A 582 35.12 -7.34 29.79
N ALA A 583 34.28 -7.66 30.78
CA ALA A 583 34.71 -8.38 31.98
C ALA A 583 35.19 -9.81 31.67
N THR A 584 34.52 -10.54 30.76
CA THR A 584 34.99 -11.86 30.30
C THR A 584 36.24 -11.79 29.43
N ALA A 585 36.39 -10.75 28.60
CA ALA A 585 37.59 -10.56 27.78
C ALA A 585 38.83 -10.19 28.64
N VAL A 586 38.63 -9.39 29.70
CA VAL A 586 39.69 -9.04 30.67
C VAL A 586 40.04 -10.26 31.54
N ALA A 587 39.05 -10.99 32.06
CA ALA A 587 39.29 -12.21 32.84
C ALA A 587 39.99 -13.32 32.04
N ASN A 588 39.69 -13.46 30.74
CA ASN A 588 40.39 -14.40 29.86
C ASN A 588 41.82 -13.97 29.52
N LYS A 589 42.12 -12.66 29.50
CA LYS A 589 43.49 -12.14 29.36
C LYS A 589 44.31 -12.38 30.63
N GLU A 590 43.72 -12.17 31.80
CA GLU A 590 44.36 -12.44 33.10
C GLU A 590 44.61 -13.94 33.31
N ASN A 591 43.65 -14.81 32.99
CA ASN A 591 43.87 -16.26 33.10
C ASN A 591 44.92 -16.80 32.12
N LYS A 592 45.03 -16.22 30.92
CA LYS A 592 46.12 -16.55 29.99
C LYS A 592 47.48 -16.05 30.49
N SER A 593 47.57 -14.85 31.05
CA SER A 593 48.83 -14.33 31.59
C SER A 593 49.32 -15.12 32.81
N VAL A 594 48.40 -15.52 33.71
CA VAL A 594 48.72 -16.35 34.88
C VAL A 594 49.17 -17.76 34.47
N ALA A 595 48.55 -18.34 33.43
CA ALA A 595 48.98 -19.64 32.88
C ALA A 595 50.35 -19.57 32.19
N GLU A 596 50.69 -18.45 31.54
CA GLU A 596 51.99 -18.22 30.90
C GLU A 596 53.11 -17.99 31.93
N ILE A 597 52.81 -17.29 33.02
CA ILE A 597 53.74 -17.08 34.14
C ILE A 597 54.02 -18.40 34.88
N LYS A 598 52.99 -19.23 35.13
CA LYS A 598 53.17 -20.56 35.72
C LYS A 598 53.97 -21.52 34.83
N ARG A 599 53.85 -21.42 33.51
CA ARG A 599 54.66 -22.22 32.57
C ARG A 599 56.12 -21.78 32.52
N LYS A 600 56.41 -20.48 32.65
CA LYS A 600 57.79 -19.97 32.70
C LYS A 600 58.48 -20.18 34.05
N GLY A 601 57.74 -20.22 35.16
CA GLY A 601 58.29 -20.51 36.49
C GLY A 601 58.59 -21.98 36.76
N ALA A 602 58.05 -22.91 35.97
CA ALA A 602 58.31 -24.36 36.11
C ALA A 602 59.43 -24.88 35.20
N ALA A 603 60.08 -23.99 34.43
CA ALA A 603 61.17 -24.30 33.51
C ALA A 603 62.48 -23.56 33.86
N GLY A 604 62.60 -23.06 35.09
CA GLY A 604 63.78 -22.36 35.63
C GLY A 604 64.42 -23.14 36.75
#